data_AF-A0AA39C295-F1
#
_entry.id   AF-A0AA39C295-F1
#
_cell.length_a   1.000
_cell.length_b   1.000
_cell.length_c   1.000
_cell.angle_alpha   90.00
_cell.angle_beta   90.00
_cell.angle_gamma   90.00
#
_symmetry.space_group_name_H-M   'P 1'
#
loop_
_entity.id
_entity.type
_entity.pdbx_description
1 polymer ?
#
loop_
_entity_poly.entity_id
_entity_poly.type
_entity_poly.pdbx_seq_one_letter_code
_entity_poly.pdbx_strand_id
1 'polypeptide(L)'
;MKLLYFIFLLLIGLSTFIDAYRILGIFPRNSRGDFIAFEQLMKHLADRGHEVNVISFFPLERVHKNYYDIVQLPDGIPSLINNVTYQNIGNRNRYFLNLINTEHGNDVCNILSHSNVQNIINNPPKDIPYDVVITE
;
A
#
# COMPACT_ATOMS: atom_id res chain seq x y z
N MET A 1 2.36 4.87 -49.49
CA MET A 1 3.24 5.46 -48.44
C MET A 1 2.52 6.50 -47.57
N LYS A 2 1.77 7.46 -48.12
CA LYS A 2 1.02 8.47 -47.34
C LYS A 2 -0.02 7.88 -46.36
N LEU A 3 -0.74 6.84 -46.77
CA LEU A 3 -1.72 6.15 -45.90
C LEU A 3 -1.05 5.45 -44.71
N LEU A 4 0.10 4.79 -44.96
CA LEU A 4 0.85 4.09 -43.92
C LEU A 4 1.41 5.08 -42.86
N TYR A 5 1.86 6.25 -43.32
CA TYR A 5 2.32 7.34 -42.45
C TYR A 5 1.19 7.91 -41.59
N PHE A 6 -0.01 8.07 -42.16
CA PHE A 6 -1.18 8.54 -41.41
C PHE A 6 -1.62 7.53 -40.34
N ILE A 7 -1.61 6.23 -40.68
CA ILE A 7 -1.90 5.15 -39.72
C ILE A 7 -0.85 5.12 -38.60
N PHE A 8 0.43 5.30 -38.92
CA PHE A 8 1.50 5.36 -37.92
C PHE A 8 1.33 6.54 -36.94
N LEU A 9 1.01 7.74 -37.44
CA LEU A 9 0.73 8.90 -36.61
C LEU A 9 -0.52 8.72 -35.73
N LEU A 10 -1.57 8.09 -36.27
CA LEU A 10 -2.79 7.79 -35.52
C LEU A 10 -2.51 6.81 -34.37
N LEU A 11 -1.71 5.75 -34.63
CA LEU A 11 -1.31 4.78 -33.60
C LEU A 11 -0.46 5.41 -32.50
N ILE A 12 0.46 6.32 -32.84
CA ILE A 12 1.23 7.07 -31.84
C ILE A 12 0.30 7.96 -31.00
N GLY A 13 -0.62 8.70 -31.64
CA GLY A 13 -1.57 9.55 -30.93
C GLY A 13 -2.52 8.77 -30.02
N LEU A 14 -2.92 7.56 -30.40
CA LEU A 14 -3.74 6.69 -29.55
C LEU A 14 -2.96 6.11 -28.36
N SER A 15 -1.65 5.86 -28.52
CA SER A 15 -0.81 5.34 -27.44
C SER A 15 -0.54 6.34 -26.31
N THR A 16 -0.78 7.63 -26.54
CA THR A 16 -0.62 8.68 -25.52
C THR A 16 -1.84 8.86 -24.61
N PHE A 17 -2.95 8.14 -24.86
CA PHE A 17 -4.16 8.17 -24.03
C PHE A 17 -4.21 7.02 -23.01
N ILE A 18 -3.07 6.66 -22.42
CA ILE A 18 -3.07 5.77 -21.26
C ILE A 18 -3.20 6.64 -20.01
N ASP A 19 -4.38 6.62 -19.40
CA ASP A 19 -4.62 7.28 -18.12
C ASP A 19 -3.91 6.49 -17.00
N ALA A 20 -2.94 7.16 -16.38
CA ALA A 20 -2.29 6.67 -15.18
C ALA A 20 -3.24 6.82 -13.99
N TYR A 21 -3.81 5.70 -13.52
CA TYR A 21 -4.58 5.69 -12.27
C TYR A 21 -3.80 6.24 -11.08
N ARG A 22 -4.53 6.93 -10.20
CA ARG A 22 -4.10 7.27 -8.83
C ARG A 22 -4.55 6.17 -7.89
N ILE A 23 -3.59 5.46 -7.32
CA ILE A 23 -3.81 4.27 -6.50
C ILE A 23 -3.41 4.57 -5.06
N LEU A 24 -4.28 4.23 -4.11
CA LEU A 24 -3.99 4.30 -2.68
C LEU A 24 -3.77 2.88 -2.12
N GLY A 25 -2.59 2.62 -1.58
CA GLY A 25 -2.28 1.41 -0.83
C GLY A 25 -2.37 1.65 0.68
N ILE A 26 -3.15 0.84 1.39
CA ILE A 26 -3.29 0.93 2.85
C ILE A 26 -2.91 -0.43 3.46
N PHE A 27 -1.77 -0.47 4.15
CA PHE A 27 -1.20 -1.70 4.72
C PHE A 27 -0.88 -1.48 6.20
N PRO A 28 -1.90 -1.55 7.08
CA PRO A 28 -1.78 -1.20 8.49
C PRO A 28 -1.21 -2.34 9.35
N ARG A 29 -0.90 -3.54 8.83
CA ARG A 29 -0.21 -4.56 9.62
C ARG A 29 1.29 -4.27 9.71
N ASN A 30 1.81 -4.33 10.94
CA ASN A 30 3.25 -4.22 11.20
C ASN A 30 3.97 -5.57 10.99
N SER A 31 3.87 -6.11 9.78
CA SER A 31 4.50 -7.38 9.37
C SER A 31 5.25 -7.19 8.06
N ARG A 32 6.59 -7.17 8.13
CA ARG A 32 7.42 -7.00 6.93
C ARG A 32 7.23 -8.15 5.94
N GLY A 33 6.99 -9.36 6.45
CA GLY A 33 6.76 -10.55 5.62
C GLY A 33 5.54 -10.38 4.72
N ASP A 34 4.44 -9.88 5.27
CA ASP A 34 3.20 -9.65 4.52
C ASP A 34 3.36 -8.45 3.56
N PHE A 35 4.04 -7.40 4.01
CA PHE A 35 4.19 -6.18 3.21
C PHE A 35 5.09 -6.35 1.98
N ILE A 36 6.10 -7.22 1.98
CA ILE A 36 7.03 -7.36 0.84
C ILE A 36 6.30 -7.62 -0.48
N ALA A 37 5.25 -8.45 -0.47
CA ALA A 37 4.48 -8.75 -1.67
C ALA A 37 3.74 -7.49 -2.18
N PHE A 38 3.13 -6.73 -1.27
CA PHE A 38 2.45 -5.49 -1.60
C PHE A 38 3.42 -4.40 -2.04
N GLU A 39 4.58 -4.25 -1.38
CA GLU A 39 5.65 -3.34 -1.78
C GLU A 39 6.05 -3.55 -3.25
N GLN A 40 6.21 -4.80 -3.66
CA GLN A 40 6.52 -5.15 -5.05
C GLN A 40 5.35 -4.82 -5.98
N LEU A 41 4.11 -5.16 -5.61
CA LEU A 41 2.94 -4.81 -6.42
C LEU A 41 2.85 -3.30 -6.67
N MET A 42 2.96 -2.51 -5.61
CA MET A 42 2.88 -1.05 -5.66
C MET A 42 4.02 -0.45 -6.52
N LYS A 43 5.25 -0.96 -6.41
CA LYS A 43 6.37 -0.56 -7.27
C LYS A 43 6.12 -0.84 -8.75
N HIS A 44 5.66 -2.05 -9.08
CA HIS A 44 5.38 -2.43 -10.48
C HIS A 44 4.19 -1.67 -11.09
N LEU A 45 3.26 -1.19 -10.27
CA LEU A 45 2.19 -0.28 -10.70
C LEU A 45 2.77 1.12 -10.98
N ALA A 46 3.63 1.63 -10.10
CA ALA A 46 4.33 2.89 -10.30
C ALA A 46 5.20 2.88 -11.58
N ASP A 47 5.90 1.78 -11.83
CA ASP A 47 6.70 1.56 -13.05
C ASP A 47 5.85 1.56 -14.34
N ARG A 48 4.59 1.14 -14.25
CA ARG A 48 3.63 1.21 -15.37
C ARG A 48 3.05 2.60 -15.59
N GLY A 49 3.46 3.59 -14.78
CA GLY A 49 3.07 4.98 -14.93
C GLY A 49 1.98 5.43 -13.96
N HIS A 50 1.39 4.53 -13.17
CA HIS A 50 0.39 4.89 -12.15
C HIS A 50 1.00 5.75 -11.04
N GLU A 51 0.24 6.69 -10.50
CA GLU A 51 0.60 7.39 -9.27
C GLU A 51 0.18 6.52 -8.08
N VAL A 52 1.12 6.15 -7.23
CA VAL A 52 0.90 5.23 -6.13
C VAL A 52 1.23 5.91 -4.82
N ASN A 53 0.23 6.06 -3.95
CA ASN A 53 0.40 6.59 -2.61
C ASN A 53 0.22 5.45 -1.61
N VAL A 54 1.16 5.30 -0.67
CA VAL A 54 1.19 4.15 0.25
C VAL A 54 1.21 4.61 1.70
N ILE A 55 0.39 3.95 2.52
CA ILE A 55 0.37 4.03 3.97
C ILE A 55 0.87 2.69 4.51
N SER A 56 2.02 2.69 5.18
CA SER A 56 2.59 1.48 5.78
C SER A 56 3.58 1.81 6.90
N PHE A 57 4.08 0.77 7.57
CA PHE A 57 5.22 0.86 8.52
C PHE A 57 6.58 0.88 7.82
N PHE A 58 6.64 0.62 6.52
CA PHE A 58 7.89 0.28 5.82
C PHE A 58 8.09 1.22 4.63
N PRO A 59 8.49 2.48 4.88
CA PRO A 59 8.79 3.41 3.80
C PRO A 59 9.95 2.91 2.93
N LEU A 60 9.98 3.30 1.67
CA LEU A 60 11.06 2.91 0.77
C LEU A 60 12.38 3.57 1.18
N GLU A 61 13.45 2.76 1.26
CA GLU A 61 14.80 3.27 1.54
C GLU A 61 15.33 4.19 0.43
N ARG A 62 14.84 4.01 -0.79
CA ARG A 62 15.23 4.78 -1.97
C ARG A 62 14.00 5.33 -2.66
N VAL A 63 14.08 6.58 -3.09
CA VAL A 63 13.04 7.24 -3.88
C VAL A 63 12.73 6.41 -5.12
N HIS A 64 11.44 6.17 -5.36
CA HIS A 64 10.94 5.47 -6.52
C HIS A 64 9.96 6.37 -7.26
N LYS A 65 10.12 6.49 -8.58
CA LYS A 65 9.28 7.38 -9.39
C LYS A 65 7.82 6.95 -9.25
N ASN A 66 6.92 7.93 -9.11
CA ASN A 66 5.48 7.75 -8.97
C ASN A 66 5.02 6.89 -7.78
N TYR A 67 5.90 6.64 -6.80
CA TYR A 67 5.57 5.97 -5.56
C TYR A 67 5.83 6.95 -4.41
N TYR A 68 4.83 7.14 -3.55
CA TYR A 68 4.89 8.10 -2.44
C TYR A 68 4.46 7.43 -1.14
N ASP A 69 5.34 7.37 -0.16
CA ASP A 69 4.99 7.02 1.21
C ASP A 69 4.33 8.24 1.88
N ILE A 70 2.99 8.25 1.94
CA ILE A 70 2.22 9.45 2.36
C ILE A 70 1.94 9.49 3.87
N VAL A 71 1.99 8.34 4.53
CA VAL A 71 1.95 8.24 6.00
C VAL A 71 2.89 7.14 6.42
N GLN A 72 3.87 7.51 7.23
CA GLN A 72 4.65 6.58 8.01
C GLN A 72 3.89 6.30 9.31
N LEU A 73 3.49 5.06 9.51
CA LEU A 73 2.82 4.64 10.73
C LEU A 73 3.83 4.59 11.89
N PRO A 74 3.43 4.98 13.12
CA PRO A 74 4.36 5.15 14.24
C PRO A 74 5.05 3.84 14.64
N ASP A 75 6.36 3.91 14.85
CA ASP A 75 7.16 2.82 15.39
C ASP A 75 6.72 2.46 16.83
N GLY A 76 6.86 1.19 17.22
CA GLY A 76 6.61 0.73 18.59
C GLY A 76 5.31 -0.04 18.81
N ILE A 77 4.53 -0.29 17.75
CA ILE A 77 3.45 -1.27 17.79
C ILE A 77 4.07 -2.67 17.84
N PRO A 78 3.66 -3.56 18.77
CA PRO A 78 4.28 -4.85 18.96
C PRO A 78 4.25 -5.65 17.65
N SER A 79 5.39 -5.73 16.98
CA SER A 79 5.58 -6.68 15.89
C SER A 79 5.84 -8.05 16.53
N LEU A 80 5.25 -9.10 15.96
CA LEU A 80 5.59 -10.46 16.35
C LEU A 80 6.93 -10.92 15.78
N ILE A 81 7.50 -10.15 14.86
CA ILE A 81 8.81 -10.41 14.31
C ILE A 81 9.79 -10.42 15.49
N ASN A 82 10.31 -11.62 15.79
CA ASN A 82 11.22 -11.92 16.89
C ASN A 82 10.62 -11.87 18.31
N ASN A 83 9.30 -11.84 18.51
CA ASN A 83 8.66 -11.81 19.83
C ASN A 83 7.84 -13.07 20.18
N VAL A 84 8.07 -14.18 19.47
CA VAL A 84 7.38 -15.46 19.72
C VAL A 84 8.25 -16.36 20.58
N THR A 85 7.78 -16.70 21.78
CA THR A 85 8.51 -17.62 22.68
C THR A 85 8.05 -19.07 22.52
N TYR A 86 8.86 -20.03 22.98
CA TYR A 86 8.49 -21.45 23.02
C TYR A 86 7.16 -21.70 23.77
N GLN A 87 6.88 -20.91 24.81
CA GLN A 87 5.65 -21.03 25.61
C GLN A 87 4.41 -20.60 24.81
N ASN A 88 4.55 -19.66 23.87
CA ASN A 88 3.50 -19.28 22.93
C ASN A 88 3.14 -20.46 22.01
N ILE A 89 4.15 -21.18 21.53
CA ILE A 89 3.97 -22.36 20.67
C ILE A 89 3.32 -23.52 21.45
N GLY A 90 3.76 -23.75 22.69
CA GLY A 90 3.18 -24.77 23.57
C GLY A 90 1.69 -24.54 23.88
N ASN A 91 1.23 -23.28 23.87
CA ASN A 91 -0.16 -22.89 24.05
C ASN A 91 -0.78 -22.31 22.76
N ARG A 92 -0.57 -23.02 21.64
CA ARG A 92 -0.92 -22.58 20.28
C ARG A 92 -2.32 -21.97 20.14
N ASN A 93 -3.35 -22.55 20.76
CA ASN A 93 -4.72 -22.04 20.64
C ASN A 93 -4.89 -20.65 21.28
N ARG A 94 -4.35 -20.44 22.49
CA ARG A 94 -4.43 -19.14 23.17
C ARG A 94 -3.61 -18.09 22.44
N TYR A 95 -2.43 -18.49 21.96
CA TYR A 95 -1.59 -17.60 21.18
C TYR A 95 -2.28 -17.17 19.88
N PHE A 96 -2.81 -18.13 19.10
CA PHE A 96 -3.53 -17.86 17.86
C PHE A 96 -4.77 -16.98 18.07
N LEU A 97 -5.55 -17.21 19.13
CA LEU A 97 -6.68 -16.33 19.46
C LEU A 97 -6.24 -14.92 19.82
N ASN A 98 -5.12 -14.77 20.54
CA ASN A 98 -4.56 -13.45 20.81
C ASN A 98 -4.12 -12.76 19.51
N LEU A 99 -3.47 -13.46 18.58
CA LEU A 99 -3.07 -12.92 17.28
C LEU A 99 -4.25 -12.36 16.49
N ILE A 100 -5.34 -13.13 16.40
CA ILE A 100 -6.57 -12.70 15.72
C ILE A 100 -7.17 -11.47 16.39
N ASN A 101 -7.26 -11.46 17.72
CA ASN A 101 -7.93 -10.38 18.44
C ASN A 101 -7.13 -9.08 18.53
N THR A 102 -5.81 -9.15 18.41
CA THR A 102 -4.89 -8.00 18.59
C THR A 102 -4.35 -7.55 17.25
N GLU A 103 -3.23 -8.12 16.82
CA GLU A 103 -2.49 -7.75 15.60
C GLU A 103 -3.37 -7.80 14.33
N HIS A 104 -4.22 -8.81 14.19
CA HIS A 104 -5.12 -8.92 13.02
C HIS A 104 -6.49 -8.25 13.25
N GLY A 105 -6.70 -7.66 14.44
CA GLY A 105 -7.97 -7.11 14.89
C GLY A 105 -7.82 -5.71 15.46
N ASN A 106 -7.91 -5.59 16.78
CA ASN A 106 -8.00 -4.29 17.46
C ASN A 106 -6.80 -3.36 17.22
N ASP A 107 -5.59 -3.91 17.07
CA ASP A 107 -4.39 -3.09 16.88
C ASP A 107 -4.43 -2.40 15.51
N VAL A 108 -4.89 -3.09 14.47
CA VAL A 108 -5.14 -2.49 13.14
C VAL A 108 -6.18 -1.38 13.23
N CYS A 109 -7.26 -1.57 14.01
CA CYS A 109 -8.24 -0.51 14.23
C CYS A 109 -7.63 0.73 14.89
N ASN A 110 -6.75 0.53 15.88
CA ASN A 110 -6.05 1.63 16.55
C ASN A 110 -5.10 2.38 15.61
N ILE A 111 -4.40 1.66 14.73
CA ILE A 111 -3.53 2.21 13.69
C ILE A 111 -4.32 3.04 12.70
N LEU A 112 -5.43 2.50 12.20
CA LEU A 112 -6.30 3.21 11.26
C LEU A 112 -6.96 4.44 11.89
N SER A 113 -7.11 4.45 13.22
CA SER A 113 -7.62 5.60 13.97
C SER A 113 -6.61 6.74 14.13
N HIS A 114 -5.35 6.56 13.70
CA HIS A 114 -4.32 7.59 13.77
C HIS A 114 -4.72 8.83 12.94
N SER A 115 -4.48 10.03 13.49
CA SER A 115 -4.95 11.30 12.91
C SER A 115 -4.52 11.49 11.45
N ASN A 116 -3.28 11.14 11.10
CA ASN A 116 -2.78 11.23 9.72
C ASN A 116 -3.56 10.31 8.75
N VAL A 117 -3.90 9.10 9.17
CA VAL A 117 -4.69 8.15 8.37
C VAL A 117 -6.13 8.65 8.26
N GLN A 118 -6.72 9.04 9.38
CA GLN A 118 -8.07 9.63 9.43
C GLN A 118 -8.18 10.90 8.60
N ASN A 119 -7.12 11.71 8.52
CA ASN A 119 -7.12 12.90 7.69
C ASN A 119 -7.26 12.56 6.20
N ILE A 120 -6.59 11.50 5.72
CA ILE A 120 -6.70 11.06 4.33
C ILE A 120 -8.08 10.46 4.04
N ILE A 121 -8.63 9.68 4.99
CA ILE A 121 -9.94 9.05 4.85
C ILE A 121 -11.05 10.11 4.85
N ASN A 122 -11.00 11.07 5.78
CA ASN A 122 -12.05 12.07 5.94
C ASN A 122 -11.89 13.27 5.02
N ASN A 123 -10.67 13.53 4.55
CA ASN A 123 -10.34 14.61 3.61
C ASN A 123 -9.57 14.06 2.40
N PRO A 124 -10.17 13.17 1.59
CA PRO A 124 -9.52 12.70 0.38
C PRO A 124 -9.28 13.87 -0.58
N PRO A 125 -8.27 13.79 -1.46
CA PRO A 125 -8.01 14.84 -2.45
C PRO A 125 -9.27 15.14 -3.26
N LYS A 126 -9.77 16.39 -3.18
CA LYS A 126 -11.01 16.80 -3.83
C LYS A 126 -10.85 17.04 -5.32
N ASP A 127 -9.63 17.38 -5.72
CA ASP A 127 -9.31 17.82 -7.07
C ASP A 127 -9.21 16.61 -8.00
N ILE A 128 -8.55 15.54 -7.53
CA ILE A 128 -8.41 14.26 -8.24
C ILE A 128 -8.51 13.11 -7.22
N PRO A 129 -9.64 12.38 -7.15
CA PRO A 129 -9.80 11.27 -6.22
C PRO A 129 -8.87 10.10 -6.57
N TYR A 130 -8.78 9.14 -5.66
CA TYR A 130 -8.17 7.84 -5.98
C TYR A 130 -9.13 6.99 -6.81
N ASP A 131 -8.62 6.35 -7.83
CA ASP A 131 -9.38 5.46 -8.71
C ASP A 131 -9.50 4.06 -8.10
N VAL A 132 -8.46 3.63 -7.37
CA VAL A 132 -8.36 2.30 -6.77
C VAL A 132 -7.76 2.39 -5.37
N VAL A 133 -8.32 1.63 -4.44
CA VAL A 133 -7.75 1.37 -3.12
C VAL A 133 -7.35 -0.10 -3.04
N ILE A 134 -6.10 -0.36 -2.65
CA ILE A 134 -5.57 -1.71 -2.41
C ILE A 134 -5.29 -1.84 -0.91
N THR A 135 -5.82 -2.89 -0.30
CA THR A 135 -5.67 -3.20 1.13
C THR A 135 -5.47 -4.70 1.31
N GLU A 136 -4.93 -5.07 2.47
CA GLU A 136 -4.60 -6.44 2.88
C GLU A 136 -5.63 -7.10 3.82
#